data_AF-A0A1Q7QNL5-F1
#
_entry.id   AF-A0A1Q7QNL5-F1
#
_cell.length_a   1.000
_cell.length_b   1.000
_cell.length_c   1.000
_cell.angle_alpha   90.00
_cell.angle_beta   90.00
_cell.angle_gamma   90.00
#
_symmetry.space_group_name_H-M   'P 1'
#
loop_
_entity.id
_entity.type
_entity.pdbx_description
1 polymer ?
#
loop_
_entity_poly.entity_id
_entity_poly.type
_entity_poly.pdbx_seq_one_letter_code
_entity_poly.pdbx_strand_id
1 'polypeptide(L)'
;MASLEVRLSPESGEASRTLHPDAKRKVRAAIDAIAVDPSLGDDLIDELEGMRRIRVGRLRVIYRISGRIIEVLAVGRRATIYVDLAVRLRRDRAMRRRAR
;
A
#
# COMPACT_ATOMS: atom_id res chain seq x y z
N MET A 1 12.74 9.49 16.63
CA MET A 1 12.04 9.89 15.39
C MET A 1 10.55 9.65 15.61
N ALA A 2 9.68 10.60 15.24
CA ALA A 2 8.24 10.40 15.37
C ALA A 2 7.74 9.50 14.24
N SER A 3 7.02 8.43 14.56
CA SER A 3 6.37 7.57 13.58
C SER A 3 5.14 8.24 12.99
N LEU A 4 4.94 8.10 11.68
CA LEU A 4 3.73 8.53 10.99
C LEU A 4 2.53 7.65 11.35
N GLU A 5 1.33 8.22 11.30
CA GLU A 5 0.09 7.45 11.46
C GLU A 5 -0.09 6.53 10.25
N VAL A 6 -0.42 5.26 10.48
CA VAL A 6 -0.69 4.31 9.39
C VAL A 6 -2.19 4.12 9.21
N ARG A 7 -2.65 4.27 7.97
CA ARG A 7 -4.02 3.92 7.56
C ARG A 7 -3.98 2.81 6.51
N LEU A 8 -4.81 1.80 6.69
CA LEU A 8 -4.98 0.73 5.72
C LEU A 8 -6.24 1.02 4.90
N SER A 9 -6.15 0.90 3.57
CA SER A 9 -7.36 0.81 2.74
C SER A 9 -8.15 -0.46 3.14
N PRO A 10 -9.48 -0.49 2.94
CA PRO A 10 -10.31 -1.66 3.23
C PRO A 10 -9.73 -2.95 2.62
N GLU A 11 -9.35 -2.90 1.35
CA GLU A 11 -8.79 -4.02 0.58
C GLU A 11 -7.42 -4.44 1.09
N SER A 12 -6.55 -3.49 1.47
CA SER A 12 -5.26 -3.82 2.05
C SER A 12 -5.39 -4.46 3.44
N GLY A 13 -6.40 -4.03 4.21
CA GLY A 13 -6.74 -4.63 5.50
C GLY A 13 -7.28 -6.05 5.35
N GLU A 14 -8.16 -6.28 4.39
CA GLU A 14 -8.68 -7.61 4.06
C GLU A 14 -7.57 -8.54 3.53
N ALA A 15 -6.77 -8.10 2.57
CA ALA A 15 -5.63 -8.84 2.06
C ALA A 15 -4.66 -9.23 3.17
N SER A 16 -4.40 -8.33 4.13
CA SER A 16 -3.52 -8.61 5.27
C SER A 16 -4.11 -9.61 6.27
N ARG A 17 -5.43 -9.75 6.33
CA ARG A 17 -6.13 -10.71 7.21
C ARG A 17 -6.07 -12.13 6.67
N THR A 18 -6.05 -12.32 5.36
CA THR A 18 -6.03 -13.64 4.71
C THR A 18 -4.61 -14.22 4.53
N LEU A 19 -3.57 -13.45 4.86
CA LEU A 19 -2.18 -13.94 4.82
C LEU A 19 -1.92 -15.00 5.88
N HIS A 20 -1.08 -15.98 5.53
CA HIS A 20 -0.46 -16.89 6.49
C HIS A 20 0.21 -16.11 7.64
N PRO A 21 0.15 -16.57 8.90
CA PRO A 21 0.66 -15.84 10.07
C PRO A 21 2.08 -15.27 9.89
N ASP A 22 2.99 -16.04 9.30
CA ASP A 22 4.37 -15.61 9.07
C ASP A 22 4.47 -14.45 8.07
N ALA A 23 3.67 -14.52 7.00
CA ALA A 23 3.60 -13.45 6.01
C ALA A 23 2.98 -12.19 6.62
N LYS A 24 1.93 -12.35 7.44
CA LYS A 24 1.29 -11.26 8.18
C LYS A 24 2.27 -10.57 9.13
N ARG A 25 3.08 -11.32 9.89
CA ARG A 25 4.12 -10.75 10.78
C ARG A 25 5.15 -9.94 9.98
N LYS A 26 5.62 -10.46 8.85
CA LYS A 26 6.57 -9.75 7.98
C LYS A 26 5.97 -8.48 7.36
N VAL A 27 4.71 -8.52 6.94
CA VAL A 27 4.01 -7.35 6.41
C VAL A 27 3.82 -6.28 7.49
N ARG A 28 3.40 -6.67 8.69
CA ARG A 28 3.29 -5.75 9.84
C ARG A 28 4.63 -5.08 10.15
N ALA A 29 5.71 -5.85 10.25
CA ALA A 29 7.05 -5.31 10.50
C ALA A 29 7.49 -4.33 9.41
N ALA A 30 7.19 -4.61 8.13
CA ALA A 30 7.48 -3.69 7.04
C ALA A 30 6.64 -2.40 7.12
N ILE A 31 5.37 -2.51 7.51
CA ILE A 31 4.48 -1.35 7.73
C ILE A 31 4.98 -0.49 8.89
N ASP A 32 5.39 -1.11 10.00
CA ASP A 32 5.94 -0.40 11.15
C ASP A 32 7.28 0.29 10.77
N ALA A 33 8.10 -0.35 9.94
CA ALA A 33 9.34 0.24 9.43
C ALA A 33 9.09 1.47 8.55
N ILE A 34 8.17 1.40 7.58
CA ILE A 34 7.85 2.57 6.72
C ILE A 34 7.12 3.69 7.47
N ALA A 35 6.50 3.39 8.63
CA ALA A 35 5.95 4.42 9.50
C ALA A 35 7.04 5.25 10.18
N VAL A 36 8.21 4.65 10.44
CA VAL A 36 9.39 5.34 10.99
C VAL A 36 10.19 6.02 9.89
N ASP A 37 10.43 5.31 8.79
CA ASP A 37 11.17 5.82 7.63
C ASP A 37 10.44 5.50 6.31
N PRO A 38 9.64 6.45 5.79
CA PRO A 38 8.92 6.27 4.54
C PRO A 38 9.81 6.15 3.30
N SER A 39 11.11 6.45 3.39
CA SER A 39 12.05 6.38 2.27
C SER A 39 12.51 4.96 1.95
N LEU A 40 12.23 3.99 2.83
CA LEU A 40 12.57 2.56 2.65
C LEU A 40 11.91 1.88 1.45
N GLY A 41 10.91 2.51 0.83
CA GLY A 41 10.26 2.02 -0.38
C GLY A 41 10.70 2.78 -1.64
N ASP A 42 10.68 2.05 -2.75
CA ASP A 42 10.98 2.59 -4.07
C ASP A 42 9.77 3.32 -4.66
N ASP A 43 10.00 4.44 -5.33
CA ASP A 43 8.95 5.14 -6.06
C ASP A 43 8.39 4.29 -7.21
N LEU A 44 7.08 4.39 -7.42
CA LEU A 44 6.39 3.83 -8.58
C LEU A 44 6.23 4.91 -9.65
N ILE A 45 6.13 4.45 -10.91
CA ILE A 45 6.03 5.29 -12.10
C ILE A 45 4.68 5.10 -12.79
N ASP A 46 4.50 5.81 -13.90
CA ASP A 46 3.32 5.76 -14.76
C ASP A 46 2.02 6.06 -13.98
N GLU A 47 1.00 5.22 -14.12
CA GLU A 47 -0.30 5.42 -13.48
C GLU A 47 -0.29 5.30 -11.94
N LEU A 48 0.83 4.83 -11.37
CA LEU A 48 1.07 4.70 -9.93
C LEU A 48 2.07 5.73 -9.40
N GLU A 49 2.40 6.76 -10.18
CA GLU A 49 3.22 7.88 -9.73
C GLU A 49 2.67 8.53 -8.45
N GLY A 50 3.57 8.93 -7.56
CA GLY A 50 3.23 9.42 -6.21
C GLY A 50 2.95 8.31 -5.19
N MET A 51 3.12 7.04 -5.58
CA MET A 51 3.08 5.88 -4.68
C MET A 51 4.47 5.27 -4.54
N ARG A 52 4.67 4.56 -3.43
CA ARG A 52 5.91 3.85 -3.08
C ARG A 52 5.65 2.38 -2.83
N ARG A 53 6.68 1.57 -2.99
CA ARG A 53 6.65 0.13 -2.82
C ARG A 53 7.81 -0.36 -1.96
N ILE A 54 7.49 -1.12 -0.92
CA ILE A 54 8.48 -1.93 -0.19
C ILE A 54 8.27 -3.44 -0.46
N ARG A 55 9.38 -4.17 -0.60
CA ARG A 55 9.38 -5.62 -0.80
C ARG A 55 9.35 -6.35 0.54
N VAL A 56 8.44 -7.33 0.66
CA VAL A 56 8.31 -8.18 1.86
C VAL A 56 8.34 -9.64 1.43
N GLY A 57 9.55 -10.20 1.28
CA GLY A 57 9.73 -11.56 0.76
C GLY A 57 9.16 -11.72 -0.66
N ARG A 58 8.06 -12.48 -0.79
CA ARG A 58 7.32 -12.67 -2.07
C ARG A 58 6.22 -11.63 -2.29
N LEU A 59 5.86 -10.89 -1.25
CA LEU A 59 4.83 -9.86 -1.25
C LEU A 59 5.44 -8.47 -1.50
N ARG A 60 4.56 -7.53 -1.83
CA ARG A 60 4.81 -6.10 -1.90
C ARG A 60 3.75 -5.39 -1.09
N VAL A 61 4.15 -4.28 -0.48
CA VAL A 61 3.26 -3.32 0.13
C VAL A 61 3.38 -2.04 -0.69
N ILE A 62 2.26 -1.56 -1.23
CA ILE A 62 2.19 -0.28 -1.93
C ILE A 62 1.54 0.72 -0.99
N TYR A 63 2.18 1.87 -0.82
CA TYR A 63 1.74 2.92 0.07
C TYR A 63 1.98 4.30 -0.54
N ARG A 64 1.40 5.34 0.06
CA ARG A 64 1.74 6.73 -0.24
C ARG A 64 1.81 7.55 1.04
N ILE A 65 2.47 8.69 0.96
CA ILE A 65 2.61 9.63 2.07
C ILE A 65 1.61 10.77 1.82
N SER A 66 0.74 11.03 2.79
CA SER A 66 -0.24 12.12 2.74
C SER A 66 -0.14 12.94 4.02
N GLY A 67 0.65 14.02 3.98
CA GLY A 67 0.97 14.81 5.17
C GLY A 67 1.71 13.96 6.22
N ARG A 68 1.07 13.71 7.37
CA ARG A 68 1.62 12.89 8.47
C ARG A 68 1.13 11.44 8.48
N ILE A 69 0.52 10.99 7.38
CA ILE A 69 -0.12 9.68 7.30
C ILE A 69 0.56 8.85 6.20
N ILE A 70 0.85 7.59 6.53
CA ILE A 70 1.15 6.54 5.57
C ILE A 70 -0.15 5.82 5.24
N GLU A 71 -0.60 5.97 4.00
CA GLU A 71 -1.75 5.22 3.49
C GLU A 71 -1.25 3.97 2.78
N VAL A 72 -1.47 2.80 3.37
CA VAL A 72 -1.23 1.52 2.72
C VAL A 72 -2.40 1.23 1.78
N LEU A 73 -2.09 1.17 0.49
CA LEU A 73 -3.07 1.01 -0.56
C LEU A 73 -3.26 -0.46 -0.90
N ALA A 74 -2.20 -1.26 -0.95
CA ALA A 74 -2.30 -2.67 -1.35
C ALA A 74 -1.19 -3.54 -0.74
N VAL A 75 -1.52 -4.81 -0.49
CA VAL A 75 -0.58 -5.86 -0.09
C VAL A 75 -0.80 -7.08 -0.99
N GLY A 76 0.24 -7.60 -1.63
CA GLY A 76 0.05 -8.69 -2.59
C GLY A 76 1.30 -9.15 -3.34
N ARG A 77 1.12 -10.14 -4.23
CA ARG A 77 2.20 -10.70 -5.06
C ARG A 77 2.54 -9.75 -6.22
N ARG A 78 3.79 -9.79 -6.72
CA ARG A 78 4.24 -8.94 -7.88
C ARG A 78 3.27 -9.00 -9.05
N ALA A 79 2.84 -10.21 -9.38
CA ALA A 79 2.14 -10.51 -10.62
C ALA A 79 0.77 -9.82 -10.73
N THR A 80 0.13 -9.53 -9.60
CA THR A 80 -1.25 -9.02 -9.59
C THR A 80 -1.36 -7.64 -8.96
N ILE A 81 -0.54 -7.33 -7.94
CA ILE A 81 -0.72 -6.14 -7.09
C ILE A 81 -0.79 -4.82 -7.85
N TYR A 82 -0.01 -4.65 -8.92
CA TYR A 82 0.00 -3.39 -9.67
C TYR A 82 -1.24 -3.22 -10.53
N VAL A 83 -1.65 -4.28 -11.24
CA VAL A 83 -2.83 -4.29 -12.09
C VAL A 83 -4.09 -4.11 -11.24
N ASP A 84 -4.20 -4.87 -10.13
CA ASP A 84 -5.33 -4.80 -9.21
C ASP A 84 -5.47 -3.39 -8.62
N LEU A 85 -4.35 -2.79 -8.21
CA LEU A 85 -4.33 -1.43 -7.69
C LEU A 85 -4.73 -0.41 -8.75
N ALA A 86 -4.15 -0.48 -9.95
CA ALA A 86 -4.47 0.43 -11.05
C ALA A 86 -5.95 0.38 -11.43
N VAL A 87 -6.50 -0.84 -11.59
CA VAL A 87 -7.93 -1.05 -11.89
C VAL A 87 -8.82 -0.41 -10.82
N ARG A 88 -8.50 -0.63 -9.54
CA ARG A 88 -9.26 -0.01 -8.44
C ARG A 88 -9.17 1.52 -8.46
N LEU A 89 -7.98 2.09 -8.62
CA LEU A 89 -7.80 3.55 -8.67
C LEU A 89 -8.57 4.19 -9.82
N ARG A 90 -8.60 3.54 -10.99
CA ARG A 90 -9.41 4.00 -12.14
C ARG A 90 -10.91 3.98 -11.80
N ARG A 91 -11.39 2.92 -11.14
CA ARG A 91 -12.79 2.82 -10.67
C ARG A 91 -13.14 3.92 -9.67
N ASP A 92 -12.29 4.14 -8.66
CA ASP A 92 -12.51 5.17 -7.64
C ASP A 92 -12.59 6.57 -8.26
N ARG A 93 -11.71 6.87 -9.23
CA ARG A 93 -11.72 8.14 -9.97
C ARG A 93 -13.01 8.29 -10.79
N ALA A 94 -13.48 7.24 -11.46
CA ALA A 94 -14.72 7.27 -12.24
C ALA A 94 -15.95 7.50 -11.35
N MET A 95 -16.02 6.85 -10.18
CA MET A 95 -17.10 7.03 -9.21
C MET A 95 -17.16 8.47 -8.69
N ARG A 96 -16.00 9.05 -8.32
CA ARG A 96 -15.93 10.44 -7.84
C ARG A 96 -16.35 11.48 -8.87
N ARG A 97 -16.14 11.21 -10.17
CA ARG A 97 -16.57 12.11 -11.25
C ARG A 97 -18.08 12.10 -11.47
N ARG A 98 -18.75 10.95 -11.25
CA ARG A 98 -20.20 10.81 -11.40
C ARG A 98 -21.00 11.41 -10.24
N ALA A 99 -20.36 11.59 -9.08
CA ALA A 99 -20.98 12.15 -7.89
C ALA A 99 -20.84 13.69 -7.78
N ARG A 100 -20.30 14.34 -8.82
CA ARG A 100 -20.20 15.80 -8.98
C ARG A 100 -21.15 16.25 -10.08
#